data_AF-A0A1A2D7H0-F1
#
_entry.id   AF-A0A1A2D7H0-F1
#
_cell.length_a   1.000
_cell.length_b   1.000
_cell.length_c   1.000
_cell.angle_alpha   90.00
_cell.angle_beta   90.00
_cell.angle_gamma   90.00
#
_symmetry.space_group_name_H-M   'P 1'
#
loop_
_entity.id
_entity.type
_entity.pdbx_description
1 polymer ?
#
loop_
_entity_poly.entity_id
_entity_poly.type
_entity_poly.pdbx_seq_one_letter_code
_entity_poly.pdbx_strand_id
1 'polypeptide(L)'
;MEVRIPDDVQLRTVLVQPVPGWQVASTKRKIDPPLYKDDGTPVHEVVSSVTWTATGPGILPGQFVEFGLDAGPMPESATLALPTVQTFSDGTADEWTQPAPEGSDPEFPAPSVTIGAAPAAASGGGDLLPVIAWTALGLSVVALALGVFAIDRAARRSAAPNAATSEASSAASEPSTT
;
A
#
# COMPACT_ATOMS: atom_id res chain seq x y z
N MET A 1 4.37 5.76 2.79
CA MET A 1 3.76 4.57 2.18
C MET A 1 3.35 3.63 3.29
N GLU A 2 2.10 3.24 3.37
CA GLU A 2 1.61 2.26 4.36
C GLU A 2 0.96 1.09 3.63
N VAL A 3 1.40 -0.14 3.92
CA VAL A 3 0.76 -1.37 3.45
C VAL A 3 0.09 -2.04 4.63
N ARG A 4 -1.18 -2.43 4.47
CA ARG A 4 -2.01 -3.06 5.50
C ARG A 4 -2.20 -4.54 5.20
N ILE A 5 -2.19 -5.33 6.26
CA ILE A 5 -2.58 -6.75 6.24
C ILE A 5 -4.04 -6.80 6.72
N PRO A 6 -4.97 -7.38 5.95
CA PRO A 6 -6.38 -7.48 6.33
C PRO A 6 -6.61 -8.16 7.68
N ASP A 7 -7.69 -7.81 8.36
CA ASP A 7 -7.97 -8.29 9.71
C ASP A 7 -8.31 -9.79 9.79
N ASP A 8 -8.78 -10.36 8.69
CA ASP A 8 -9.04 -11.78 8.51
C ASP A 8 -7.77 -12.57 8.13
N VAL A 9 -6.67 -11.88 7.83
CA VAL A 9 -5.39 -12.49 7.45
C VAL A 9 -4.41 -12.47 8.64
N GLN A 10 -3.85 -13.63 8.94
CA GLN A 10 -2.86 -13.79 10.01
C GLN A 10 -1.55 -14.31 9.43
N LEU A 11 -0.58 -13.41 9.27
CA LEU A 11 0.77 -13.75 8.84
C LEU A 11 1.66 -13.91 10.07
N ARG A 12 2.27 -15.09 10.21
CA ARG A 12 3.15 -15.42 11.35
C ARG A 12 4.47 -14.65 11.29
N THR A 13 4.97 -14.48 10.09
CA THR A 13 6.22 -13.81 9.76
C THR A 13 5.92 -12.69 8.78
N VAL A 14 6.45 -11.50 9.08
CA VAL A 14 6.48 -10.35 8.17
C VAL A 14 7.85 -9.69 8.36
N LEU A 15 8.69 -9.79 7.34
CA LEU A 15 10.00 -9.19 7.23
C LEU A 15 9.92 -8.07 6.21
N VAL A 16 10.55 -6.94 6.55
CA VAL A 16 10.51 -5.75 5.72
C VAL A 16 11.86 -5.53 5.06
N GLN A 17 11.87 -5.31 3.75
CA GLN A 17 13.07 -4.94 3.02
C GLN A 17 13.47 -3.50 3.37
N PRO A 18 14.71 -3.26 3.85
CA PRO A 18 15.21 -1.90 4.04
C PRO A 18 15.31 -1.15 2.71
N VAL A 19 14.87 0.11 2.70
CA VAL A 19 14.96 1.00 1.53
C VAL A 19 15.82 2.22 1.90
N PRO A 20 16.95 2.47 1.22
CA PRO A 20 17.79 3.64 1.49
C PRO A 20 16.99 4.96 1.45
N GLY A 21 17.14 5.80 2.48
CA GLY A 21 16.41 7.07 2.59
C GLY A 21 14.98 6.94 3.13
N TRP A 22 14.60 5.77 3.65
CA TRP A 22 13.30 5.52 4.28
C TRP A 22 13.47 4.91 5.66
N GLN A 23 12.64 5.37 6.60
CA GLN A 23 12.45 4.76 7.91
C GLN A 23 11.25 3.82 7.86
N VAL A 24 11.36 2.65 8.50
CA VAL A 24 10.32 1.63 8.54
C VAL A 24 9.76 1.49 9.95
N ALA A 25 8.45 1.39 10.06
CA ALA A 25 7.74 1.01 11.27
C ALA A 25 6.74 -0.11 10.98
N SER A 26 6.54 -1.03 11.93
CA SER A 26 5.51 -2.07 11.85
C SER A 26 4.56 -1.93 13.03
N THR A 27 3.26 -1.92 12.73
CA THR A 27 2.21 -1.95 13.75
C THR A 27 1.76 -3.39 13.96
N LYS A 28 1.49 -3.77 15.21
CA LYS A 28 0.99 -5.09 15.56
C LYS A 28 -0.43 -5.01 16.10
N ARG A 29 -1.19 -6.08 15.88
CA ARG A 29 -2.53 -6.30 16.46
C ARG A 29 -2.56 -7.60 17.22
N LYS A 30 -3.40 -7.67 18.25
CA LYS A 30 -3.65 -8.91 19.00
C LYS A 30 -4.54 -9.85 18.19
N ILE A 31 -4.31 -11.14 18.35
CA ILE A 31 -5.10 -12.21 17.73
C ILE A 31 -5.56 -13.23 18.77
N ASP A 32 -6.77 -13.73 18.55
CA ASP A 32 -7.41 -14.79 19.31
C ASP A 32 -8.27 -15.62 18.33
N PRO A 33 -8.00 -16.93 18.11
CA PRO A 33 -7.00 -17.76 18.79
C PRO A 33 -5.55 -17.39 18.44
N PRO A 34 -4.55 -17.73 19.29
CA PRO A 34 -3.15 -17.52 18.97
C PRO A 34 -2.69 -18.40 17.80
N LEU A 35 -1.71 -17.89 17.05
CA LEU A 35 -0.90 -18.73 16.17
C LEU A 35 0.14 -19.49 17.00
N TYR A 36 0.69 -20.56 16.44
CA TYR A 36 1.75 -21.34 17.08
C TYR A 36 2.99 -21.35 16.19
N LYS A 37 4.17 -21.20 16.79
CA LYS A 37 5.45 -21.47 16.13
C LYS A 37 5.65 -22.99 16.00
N ASP A 38 6.65 -23.39 15.23
CA ASP A 38 6.97 -24.81 15.02
C ASP A 38 7.42 -25.51 16.30
N ASP A 39 7.92 -24.76 17.28
CA ASP A 39 8.26 -25.24 18.63
C ASP A 39 7.06 -25.27 19.61
N GLY A 40 5.86 -24.94 19.15
CA GLY A 40 4.64 -24.88 19.96
C GLY A 40 4.47 -23.59 20.79
N THR A 41 5.36 -22.61 20.66
CA THR A 41 5.21 -21.32 21.35
C THR A 41 4.02 -20.54 20.80
N PRO A 42 3.08 -20.07 21.64
CA PRO A 42 1.96 -19.25 21.18
C PRO A 42 2.42 -17.84 20.78
N VAL A 43 1.78 -17.31 19.73
CA VAL A 43 1.95 -15.96 19.20
C VAL A 43 0.60 -15.28 19.24
N HIS A 44 0.48 -14.28 20.10
CA HIS A 44 -0.75 -13.51 20.32
C HIS A 44 -0.79 -12.20 19.55
N GLU A 45 0.26 -11.86 18.82
CA GLU A 45 0.35 -10.63 18.05
C GLU A 45 0.90 -10.89 16.65
N VAL A 46 0.26 -10.28 15.66
CA VAL A 46 0.69 -10.30 14.26
C VAL A 46 0.85 -8.88 13.74
N VAL A 47 1.66 -8.70 12.71
CA VAL A 47 1.78 -7.39 12.05
C VAL A 47 0.45 -7.07 11.35
N SER A 48 -0.04 -5.85 11.57
CA SER A 48 -1.27 -5.33 10.94
C SER A 48 -0.97 -4.34 9.83
N SER A 49 0.15 -3.60 9.94
CA SER A 49 0.61 -2.71 8.88
C SER A 49 2.11 -2.48 8.93
N VAL A 50 2.67 -2.12 7.79
CA VAL A 50 4.06 -1.68 7.63
C VAL A 50 4.05 -0.31 6.98
N THR A 51 4.77 0.63 7.57
CA THR A 51 4.86 2.01 7.09
C THR A 51 6.31 2.36 6.77
N TRP A 52 6.53 2.83 5.54
CA TRP A 52 7.78 3.46 5.11
C TRP A 52 7.57 4.97 5.03
N THR A 53 8.42 5.71 5.75
CA THR A 53 8.42 7.17 5.79
C THR A 53 9.74 7.68 5.24
N ALA A 54 9.69 8.52 4.20
CA ALA A 54 10.90 9.11 3.63
C ALA A 54 11.60 10.00 4.67
N THR A 55 12.93 9.89 4.76
CA THR A 55 13.75 10.77 5.63
C THR A 55 14.25 12.00 4.87
N GLY A 56 13.78 12.21 3.64
CA GLY A 56 14.18 13.29 2.74
C GLY A 56 13.03 13.66 1.78
N PRO A 57 13.30 14.04 0.52
CA PRO A 57 12.26 14.52 -0.41
C PRO A 57 11.27 13.44 -0.86
N GLY A 58 11.51 12.15 -0.53
CA GLY A 58 10.67 11.04 -0.96
C GLY A 58 10.88 10.67 -2.42
N ILE A 59 9.82 10.15 -3.05
CA ILE A 59 9.82 9.77 -4.47
C ILE A 59 9.51 11.03 -5.30
N LEU A 60 10.44 11.46 -6.16
CA LEU A 60 10.22 12.62 -7.01
C LEU A 60 9.32 12.28 -8.21
N PRO A 61 8.69 13.29 -8.85
CA PRO A 61 7.90 13.07 -10.05
C PRO A 61 8.69 12.31 -11.13
N GLY A 62 8.06 11.30 -11.75
CA GLY A 62 8.69 10.46 -12.77
C GLY A 62 9.63 9.38 -12.22
N GLN A 63 9.71 9.20 -10.90
CA GLN A 63 10.47 8.12 -10.26
C GLN A 63 9.53 7.08 -9.64
N PHE A 64 10.09 5.90 -9.38
CA PHE A 64 9.43 4.84 -8.64
C PHE A 64 10.40 4.26 -7.60
N VAL A 65 9.84 3.63 -6.58
CA VAL A 65 10.56 2.89 -5.54
C VAL A 65 9.78 1.62 -5.26
N GLU A 66 10.49 0.53 -5.00
CA GLU A 66 9.90 -0.74 -4.60
C GLU A 66 9.93 -0.87 -3.08
N PHE A 67 8.79 -1.26 -2.50
CA PHE A 67 8.67 -1.59 -1.08
C PHE A 67 8.43 -3.09 -0.95
N GLY A 68 9.49 -3.79 -0.56
CA GLY A 68 9.50 -5.26 -0.45
C GLY A 68 9.02 -5.74 0.91
N LEU A 69 8.09 -6.68 0.89
CA LEU A 69 7.70 -7.48 2.05
C LEU A 69 7.96 -8.95 1.76
N ASP A 70 8.47 -9.62 2.79
CA ASP A 70 8.57 -11.05 2.81
C ASP A 70 7.73 -11.58 3.97
N ALA A 71 6.70 -12.37 3.65
CA ALA A 71 5.71 -12.75 4.63
C ALA A 71 5.25 -14.20 4.45
N GLY A 72 4.79 -14.79 5.55
CA GLY A 72 4.25 -16.14 5.53
C GLY A 72 3.80 -16.65 6.90
N PRO A 73 3.17 -17.84 6.96
CA PRO A 73 2.66 -18.59 5.82
C PRO A 73 1.54 -17.81 5.10
N MET A 74 1.35 -18.07 3.80
CA MET A 74 0.25 -17.45 3.05
C MET A 74 -1.10 -18.03 3.49
N PRO A 75 -2.18 -17.24 3.46
CA PRO A 75 -3.52 -17.74 3.77
C PRO A 75 -3.98 -18.77 2.74
N GLU A 76 -4.91 -19.65 3.14
CA GLU A 76 -5.57 -20.64 2.27
C GLU A 76 -6.64 -19.97 1.37
N SER A 77 -6.31 -18.81 0.79
CA SER A 77 -7.15 -18.09 -0.16
C SER A 77 -6.46 -18.05 -1.52
N ALA A 78 -7.23 -17.90 -2.60
CA ALA A 78 -6.66 -17.77 -3.95
C ALA A 78 -5.92 -16.43 -4.16
N THR A 79 -6.28 -15.41 -3.38
CA THR A 79 -5.75 -14.05 -3.51
C THR A 79 -5.58 -13.44 -2.12
N LEU A 80 -4.54 -12.61 -1.96
CA LEU A 80 -4.33 -11.75 -0.80
C LEU A 80 -4.34 -10.29 -1.27
N ALA A 81 -5.31 -9.51 -0.80
CA ALA A 81 -5.31 -8.06 -0.98
C ALA A 81 -4.44 -7.39 0.09
N LEU A 82 -3.73 -6.34 -0.30
CA LEU A 82 -2.83 -5.55 0.55
C LEU A 82 -3.20 -4.06 0.41
N PRO A 83 -4.28 -3.63 1.08
CA PRO A 83 -4.73 -2.23 1.04
C PRO A 83 -3.57 -1.30 1.39
N THR A 84 -3.40 -0.25 0.59
CA THR A 84 -2.21 0.61 0.66
C THR A 84 -2.60 2.08 0.70
N VAL A 85 -1.89 2.87 1.51
CA VAL A 85 -2.03 4.33 1.55
C VAL A 85 -0.74 4.99 1.13
N GLN A 86 -0.81 5.79 0.07
CA GLN A 86 0.30 6.58 -0.44
C GLN A 86 0.11 8.03 -0.05
N THR A 87 0.95 8.52 0.86
CA THR A 87 0.97 9.93 1.27
C THR A 87 1.99 10.71 0.45
N PHE A 88 1.59 11.90 -0.01
CA PHE A 88 2.42 12.83 -0.77
C PHE A 88 2.97 13.96 0.11
N SER A 89 3.98 14.67 -0.39
CA SER A 89 4.64 15.76 0.34
C SER A 89 3.73 16.97 0.63
N ASP A 90 2.63 17.14 -0.13
CA ASP A 90 1.63 18.19 0.09
C ASP A 90 0.60 17.82 1.18
N GLY A 91 0.74 16.64 1.80
CA GLY A 91 -0.15 16.12 2.83
C GLY A 91 -1.38 15.39 2.28
N THR A 92 -1.58 15.34 0.96
CA THR A 92 -2.64 14.52 0.35
C THR A 92 -2.26 13.04 0.38
N ALA A 93 -3.26 12.17 0.24
CA ALA A 93 -3.04 10.73 0.16
C ALA A 93 -3.98 10.07 -0.86
N ASP A 94 -3.46 9.06 -1.54
CA ASP A 94 -4.25 8.13 -2.34
C ASP A 94 -4.43 6.82 -1.56
N GLU A 95 -5.67 6.35 -1.47
CA GLU A 95 -6.06 5.15 -0.74
C GLU A 95 -6.37 4.01 -1.72
N TRP A 96 -5.35 3.20 -2.02
CA TRP A 96 -5.44 2.00 -2.84
C TRP A 96 -6.07 0.86 -2.05
N THR A 97 -7.38 0.94 -1.87
CA THR A 97 -8.16 0.05 -0.98
C THR A 97 -9.43 -0.48 -1.63
N GLN A 98 -9.76 -0.02 -2.84
CA GLN A 98 -11.03 -0.37 -3.49
C GLN A 98 -11.02 -1.83 -3.97
N PRO A 99 -12.10 -2.58 -3.79
CA PRO A 99 -12.23 -3.91 -4.39
C PRO A 99 -12.28 -3.80 -5.91
N ALA A 100 -11.61 -4.72 -6.60
CA ALA A 100 -11.53 -4.76 -8.06
C ALA A 100 -12.07 -6.10 -8.60
N PRO A 101 -13.39 -6.36 -8.51
CA PRO A 101 -13.99 -7.55 -9.14
C PRO A 101 -13.82 -7.53 -10.66
N GLU A 102 -13.94 -8.70 -11.30
CA GLU A 102 -13.83 -8.82 -12.74
C GLU A 102 -14.82 -7.87 -13.46
N GLY A 103 -14.30 -7.13 -14.44
CA GLY A 103 -15.10 -6.16 -15.22
C GLY A 103 -15.34 -4.82 -14.53
N SER A 104 -14.76 -4.58 -13.35
CA SER A 104 -14.73 -3.25 -12.73
C SER A 104 -13.45 -2.49 -13.07
N ASP A 105 -13.54 -1.16 -13.04
CA ASP A 105 -12.40 -0.23 -13.24
C ASP A 105 -12.37 0.80 -12.10
N PRO A 106 -12.04 0.37 -10.87
CA PRO A 106 -11.89 1.30 -9.74
C PRO A 106 -10.69 2.22 -9.96
N GLU A 107 -10.77 3.45 -9.45
CA GLU A 107 -9.68 4.44 -9.57
C GLU A 107 -8.47 4.04 -8.72
N PHE A 108 -8.70 3.45 -7.55
CA PHE A 108 -7.66 3.05 -6.58
C PHE A 108 -7.85 1.59 -6.13
N PRO A 109 -7.65 0.61 -7.03
CA PRO A 109 -7.76 -0.81 -6.70
C PRO A 109 -6.78 -1.19 -5.59
N ALA A 110 -7.23 -1.97 -4.61
CA ALA A 110 -6.34 -2.59 -3.66
C ALA A 110 -5.33 -3.49 -4.38
N PRO A 111 -4.02 -3.29 -4.18
CA PRO A 111 -3.02 -4.20 -4.71
C PRO A 111 -3.29 -5.61 -4.19
N SER A 112 -3.16 -6.61 -5.05
CA SER A 112 -3.40 -7.99 -4.66
C SER A 112 -2.39 -8.94 -5.27
N VAL A 113 -2.16 -10.04 -4.56
CA VAL A 113 -1.24 -11.11 -4.98
C VAL A 113 -2.05 -12.39 -5.11
N THR A 114 -1.98 -13.03 -6.26
CA THR A 114 -2.52 -14.38 -6.45
C THR A 114 -1.63 -15.38 -5.72
N ILE A 115 -2.23 -16.18 -4.85
CA ILE A 115 -1.53 -17.23 -4.12
C ILE A 115 -1.67 -18.51 -4.93
N GLY A 116 -0.53 -19.02 -5.42
CA GLY A 116 -0.49 -20.31 -6.09
C GLY A 116 -0.78 -21.44 -5.11
N ALA A 117 -1.32 -22.56 -5.60
CA ALA A 117 -1.44 -23.76 -4.80
C ALA A 117 -0.06 -24.15 -4.26
N ALA A 118 0.05 -24.38 -2.95
CA ALA A 118 1.24 -24.97 -2.38
C ALA A 118 1.50 -26.31 -3.10
N PRO A 119 2.71 -26.58 -3.60
CA PRO A 119 3.01 -27.91 -4.10
C PRO A 119 2.77 -28.87 -2.94
N ALA A 120 1.86 -29.83 -3.13
CA ALA A 120 1.66 -30.89 -2.16
C ALA A 120 3.04 -31.46 -1.80
N ALA A 121 3.35 -31.54 -0.51
CA ALA A 121 4.59 -32.13 -0.04
C ALA A 121 4.70 -33.54 -0.65
N ALA A 122 5.52 -33.66 -1.70
CA ALA A 122 5.69 -34.89 -2.43
C ALA A 122 6.38 -35.90 -1.51
N SER A 123 5.57 -36.74 -0.87
CA SER A 123 6.04 -37.91 -0.17
C SER A 123 6.48 -38.94 -1.22
N GLY A 124 7.78 -38.94 -1.55
CA GLY A 124 8.49 -40.11 -2.05
C GLY A 124 8.65 -40.25 -3.57
N GLY A 125 9.92 -40.26 -4.01
CA GLY A 125 10.39 -41.26 -4.97
C GLY A 125 10.90 -40.76 -6.32
N GLY A 126 12.23 -40.60 -6.43
CA GLY A 126 13.00 -41.07 -7.59
C GLY A 126 13.30 -40.08 -8.71
N ASP A 127 14.57 -39.65 -8.75
CA ASP A 127 15.39 -39.23 -9.90
C ASP A 127 14.79 -38.27 -10.93
N LEU A 128 15.26 -37.01 -10.91
CA LEU A 128 16.35 -36.50 -11.77
C LEU A 128 16.82 -35.12 -11.21
N LEU A 129 18.11 -34.96 -10.90
CA LEU A 129 18.77 -33.70 -10.49
C LEU A 129 19.84 -33.31 -11.54
N PRO A 130 20.39 -32.06 -11.62
CA PRO A 130 20.46 -31.03 -10.57
C PRO A 130 20.28 -29.53 -11.01
N VAL A 131 20.23 -28.63 -10.00
CA VAL A 131 20.34 -27.14 -10.01
C VAL A 131 19.07 -26.40 -10.46
N ILE A 132 18.24 -25.83 -9.57
CA ILE A 132 18.56 -24.94 -8.44
C ILE A 132 17.81 -25.41 -7.18
N ALA A 133 18.55 -26.05 -6.28
CA ALA A 133 18.16 -26.16 -4.88
C ALA A 133 18.77 -24.97 -4.13
N TRP A 134 17.97 -23.93 -3.90
CA TRP A 134 18.15 -23.00 -2.79
C TRP A 134 16.82 -22.95 -2.03
N THR A 135 16.71 -23.91 -1.10
CA THR A 135 15.93 -23.87 0.15
C THR A 135 14.45 -23.47 0.10
N ALA A 136 13.63 -24.47 0.46
CA ALA A 136 12.32 -24.39 1.08
C ALA A 136 12.21 -23.29 2.16
N LEU A 137 11.98 -22.07 1.71
CA LEU A 137 11.45 -20.97 2.49
C LEU A 137 10.33 -20.44 1.62
N GLY A 138 9.09 -20.63 2.09
CA GLY A 138 7.91 -20.04 1.48
C GLY A 138 7.94 -18.52 1.68
N LEU A 139 8.90 -17.87 1.02
CA LEU A 139 9.09 -16.43 1.00
C LEU A 139 8.58 -15.97 -0.35
N SER A 140 7.31 -15.56 -0.36
CA SER A 140 6.81 -14.80 -1.48
C SER A 140 7.24 -13.36 -1.25
N VAL A 141 8.17 -12.88 -2.07
CA VAL A 141 8.51 -11.46 -2.13
C VAL A 141 7.34 -10.75 -2.78
N VAL A 142 6.62 -9.95 -2.00
CA VAL A 142 5.64 -9.01 -2.54
C VAL A 142 6.39 -7.73 -2.89
N ALA A 143 6.62 -7.52 -4.18
CA ALA A 143 7.13 -6.27 -4.71
C ALA A 143 5.94 -5.40 -5.13
N LEU A 144 5.65 -4.35 -4.35
CA LEU A 144 4.65 -3.37 -4.71
C LEU A 144 5.31 -2.22 -5.48
N ALA A 145 5.15 -2.24 -6.81
CA ALA A 145 5.53 -1.13 -7.68
C ALA A 145 4.28 -0.28 -7.98
N LEU A 146 4.04 0.77 -7.19
CA LEU A 146 3.02 1.76 -7.53
C LEU A 146 3.63 2.79 -8.48
N GLY A 147 3.40 2.58 -9.78
CA GLY A 147 3.71 3.57 -10.82
C GLY A 147 2.72 4.72 -10.75
N VAL A 148 3.22 5.93 -10.50
CA VAL A 148 2.41 7.14 -10.53
C VAL A 148 1.99 7.43 -11.98
N PHE A 149 0.78 7.04 -12.36
CA PHE A 149 0.11 7.54 -13.58
C PHE A 149 -0.56 8.90 -13.28
N ALA A 150 0.24 9.89 -12.87
CA ALA A 150 -0.23 11.26 -12.74
C ALA A 150 -0.09 12.00 -14.08
N ILE A 151 -0.91 11.62 -15.05
CA ILE A 151 -1.18 12.49 -16.19
C ILE A 151 -2.55 13.13 -15.92
N ASP A 152 -2.53 14.44 -15.62
CA ASP A 152 -3.67 15.36 -15.70
C ASP A 152 -4.50 15.73 -14.44
N ARG A 153 -3.87 15.90 -13.26
CA ARG A 153 -4.53 16.58 -12.11
C ARG A 153 -4.23 18.09 -12.01
N ALA A 154 -3.35 18.63 -12.85
CA ALA A 154 -2.99 20.06 -12.80
C ALA A 154 -3.97 20.99 -13.52
N ALA A 155 -4.77 20.50 -14.49
CA ALA A 155 -5.59 21.38 -15.34
C ALA A 155 -6.95 21.79 -14.73
N ARG A 156 -7.53 21.00 -13.82
CA ARG A 156 -8.91 21.24 -13.33
C ARG A 156 -9.03 22.26 -12.20
N ARG A 157 -7.91 22.66 -11.58
CA ARG A 157 -7.95 23.57 -10.40
C ARG A 157 -7.99 25.06 -10.77
N SER A 158 -7.82 25.42 -12.04
CA SER A 158 -7.79 26.82 -12.49
C SER A 158 -9.17 27.42 -12.83
N ALA A 159 -10.26 26.67 -12.65
CA ALA A 159 -11.62 27.15 -12.93
C ALA A 159 -12.44 27.33 -11.65
N ALA A 160 -12.05 28.28 -10.80
CA ALA A 160 -12.97 28.90 -9.85
C ALA A 160 -12.87 30.43 -10.06
N PRO A 161 -13.94 31.11 -10.53
CA PRO A 161 -13.92 32.55 -10.67
C PRO A 161 -13.98 33.21 -9.30
N ASN A 162 -13.02 34.10 -9.02
CA ASN A 162 -13.12 35.10 -7.97
C ASN A 162 -14.37 35.95 -8.20
N ALA A 163 -15.46 35.67 -7.46
CA ALA A 163 -16.54 36.62 -7.30
C ALA A 163 -16.04 37.73 -6.38
N ALA A 164 -15.62 38.82 -7.03
CA ALA A 164 -15.19 40.05 -6.39
C ALA A 164 -16.27 40.57 -5.43
N THR A 165 -15.93 40.61 -4.15
CA THR A 165 -16.47 41.60 -3.22
C THR A 165 -15.82 42.93 -3.58
N SER A 166 -16.50 43.78 -4.33
CA SER A 166 -16.08 45.17 -4.53
C SER A 166 -17.21 46.05 -5.06
N GLU A 167 -18.33 46.14 -4.35
CA GLU A 167 -19.29 47.25 -4.53
C GLU A 167 -19.84 47.68 -3.16
N ALA A 168 -19.07 48.52 -2.46
CA ALA A 168 -19.57 49.34 -1.36
C ALA A 168 -18.59 50.48 -1.04
N SER A 169 -18.39 51.42 -1.97
CA SER A 169 -17.89 52.77 -1.63
C SER A 169 -17.92 53.70 -2.85
N SER A 170 -19.06 54.37 -3.10
CA SER A 170 -19.12 55.73 -3.68
C SER A 170 -20.56 56.12 -3.98
N ALA A 171 -21.25 56.70 -2.99
CA ALA A 171 -22.44 57.51 -3.22
C ALA A 171 -22.53 58.57 -2.13
N ALA A 172 -21.66 59.58 -2.22
CA ALA A 172 -21.82 60.85 -1.52
C ALA A 172 -20.91 61.89 -2.18
N SER A 173 -21.47 62.72 -3.07
CA SER A 173 -21.18 64.17 -3.21
C SER A 173 -21.89 64.73 -4.45
N GLU A 174 -22.88 65.59 -4.19
CA GLU A 174 -23.45 66.65 -5.04
C GLU A 174 -22.38 67.58 -5.67
N PRO A 175 -22.64 68.49 -6.66
CA PRO A 175 -23.75 69.47 -6.62
C PRO A 175 -24.35 70.01 -7.94
N SER A 176 -25.36 70.87 -7.72
CA SER A 176 -26.20 71.71 -8.58
C SER A 176 -25.50 72.52 -9.67
N THR A 177 -26.23 72.89 -10.74
CA THR A 177 -26.25 74.26 -11.32
C THR A 177 -27.53 74.47 -12.14
N THR A 178 -28.18 75.63 -11.94
CA THR A 178 -29.16 76.29 -12.81
C THR A 178 -28.42 77.27 -13.71
#